data_AF-A0A7X6UUP0-F1
#
_entry.id   AF-A0A7X6UUP0-F1
#
_cell.length_a   1.000
_cell.length_b   1.000
_cell.length_c   1.000
_cell.angle_alpha   90.00
_cell.angle_beta   90.00
_cell.angle_gamma   90.00
#
_symmetry.space_group_name_H-M   'P 1'
#
loop_
_entity.id
_entity.type
_entity.pdbx_description
1 polymer ?
#
loop_
_entity_poly.entity_id
_entity_poly.type
_entity_poly.pdbx_seq_one_letter_code
_entity_poly.pdbx_strand_id
1 'polypeptide(L)'
;MNTAEKRLLGVFLALFVLGVAAGNLPKLTAAPLTLIEEKVNLAPDKQEVVKNKAKDLPKTKKKAKSKAKNVPTKENPLAINKADSLQIITLPGIGPAMTHRILEYKRKHGSFKKPADLLKIKGIGKKKQEMLLPLVIFD
;
A
#
# COMPACT_ATOMS: atom_id res chain seq x y z
N MET A 1 -12.11 46.13 16.22
CA MET A 1 -12.84 44.84 16.22
C MET A 1 -14.30 45.10 15.99
N ASN A 2 -14.74 44.75 14.79
CA ASN A 2 -16.03 45.12 14.25
C ASN A 2 -17.09 44.11 14.72
N THR A 3 -18.34 44.55 14.87
CA THR A 3 -19.48 43.71 15.28
C THR A 3 -19.66 42.45 14.41
N ALA A 4 -19.12 42.44 13.19
CA ALA A 4 -19.06 41.30 12.29
C ALA A 4 -18.11 40.17 12.76
N GLU A 5 -16.97 40.50 13.38
CA GLU A 5 -15.99 39.50 13.84
C GLU A 5 -16.50 38.75 15.08
N LYS A 6 -17.27 39.43 15.95
CA LYS A 6 -17.90 38.81 17.13
C LYS A 6 -18.98 37.80 16.76
N ARG A 7 -19.68 38.00 15.63
CA ARG A 7 -20.70 37.06 15.12
C ARG A 7 -20.11 35.88 14.38
N LEU A 8 -18.96 36.05 13.74
CA LEU A 8 -18.24 34.95 13.10
C LEU A 8 -17.63 34.01 14.14
N LEU A 9 -17.01 34.56 15.19
CA LEU A 9 -16.41 33.75 16.27
C LEU A 9 -17.46 32.95 17.08
N GLY A 10 -18.69 33.49 17.24
CA GLY A 10 -19.80 32.79 17.90
C GLY A 10 -20.34 31.59 17.12
N VAL A 11 -20.30 31.62 15.79
CA VAL A 11 -20.76 30.49 14.94
C VAL A 11 -19.75 29.34 14.95
N PHE A 12 -18.45 29.63 15.08
CA PHE A 12 -17.43 28.58 15.20
C PHE A 12 -17.45 27.86 16.56
N LEU A 13 -17.87 28.52 17.65
CA LEU A 13 -17.99 27.87 18.97
C LEU A 13 -19.19 26.89 19.03
N ALA A 14 -20.27 27.17 18.28
CA ALA A 14 -21.45 26.30 18.22
C ALA A 14 -21.20 24.97 17.47
N LEU A 15 -20.17 24.90 16.61
CA LEU A 15 -19.81 23.67 15.90
C LEU A 15 -18.78 22.80 16.67
N PHE A 16 -18.22 23.29 17.78
CA PHE A 16 -17.26 22.52 18.59
C PHE A 16 -17.91 21.76 19.76
N VAL A 17 -19.20 21.99 20.03
CA VAL A 17 -19.96 21.31 21.10
C VAL A 17 -20.58 19.98 20.65
N LEU A 18 -20.46 19.61 19.37
CA LEU A 18 -20.93 18.31 18.87
C LEU A 18 -19.83 17.23 18.91
N GLY A 19 -19.07 17.18 19.99
CA GLY A 19 -18.22 16.07 20.36
C GLY A 19 -18.68 15.49 21.70
N VAL A 20 -18.62 14.16 21.81
CA VAL A 20 -18.91 13.33 23.01
C VAL A 20 -20.35 12.81 23.10
N ALA A 21 -20.67 11.82 22.24
CA ALA A 21 -21.63 10.78 22.61
C ALA A 21 -20.86 9.61 23.23
N ALA A 22 -21.01 9.46 24.54
CA ALA A 22 -20.58 8.30 25.32
C ALA A 22 -21.41 7.06 24.96
N GLY A 23 -20.82 5.87 25.07
CA GLY A 23 -21.59 4.64 25.25
C GLY A 23 -21.06 3.39 24.55
N ASN A 24 -19.96 2.82 25.04
CA ASN A 24 -19.93 1.39 25.42
C ASN A 24 -18.57 1.02 26.01
N LEU A 25 -18.53 0.94 27.35
CA LEU A 25 -17.40 0.41 28.09
C LEU A 25 -17.77 -1.04 28.49
N PRO A 26 -17.21 -2.08 27.85
CA PRO A 26 -17.37 -3.43 28.36
C PRO A 26 -16.62 -3.55 29.70
N LYS A 27 -17.38 -3.95 30.71
CA LYS A 27 -16.97 -4.11 32.11
C LYS A 27 -15.80 -5.08 32.20
N LEU A 28 -14.76 -4.68 32.93
CA LEU A 28 -13.76 -5.59 33.46
C LEU A 28 -14.47 -6.50 34.48
N THR A 29 -14.85 -7.70 34.05
CA THR A 29 -15.28 -8.76 34.96
C THR A 29 -14.11 -9.72 35.12
N ALA A 30 -13.57 -9.77 36.33
CA ALA A 30 -12.52 -10.70 36.70
C ALA A 30 -13.05 -12.13 36.89
N ALA A 31 -12.17 -13.09 36.61
CA ALA A 31 -12.11 -14.50 37.01
C ALA A 31 -12.75 -15.56 36.08
N PRO A 32 -12.26 -16.83 36.11
CA PRO A 32 -11.03 -17.37 36.69
C PRO A 32 -10.11 -18.09 35.68
N LEU A 33 -8.85 -18.26 36.11
CA LEU A 33 -7.83 -19.12 35.51
C LEU A 33 -8.39 -20.54 35.24
N THR A 34 -8.39 -20.96 33.98
CA THR A 34 -8.51 -22.36 33.59
C THR A 34 -7.22 -22.81 32.92
N LEU A 35 -6.43 -23.50 33.74
CA LEU A 35 -5.67 -24.73 33.46
C LEU A 35 -5.33 -25.02 31.98
N ILE A 36 -4.03 -24.89 31.68
CA ILE A 36 -3.17 -25.86 30.96
C ILE A 36 -3.90 -26.84 30.02
N GLU A 37 -3.66 -26.70 28.71
CA GLU A 37 -3.31 -27.88 27.91
C GLU A 37 -2.26 -27.51 26.85
N GLU A 38 -1.03 -27.93 27.15
CA GLU A 38 0.02 -28.15 26.18
C GLU A 38 -0.41 -29.31 25.27
N LYS A 39 -0.62 -29.04 23.98
CA LYS A 39 -0.41 -30.08 22.97
C LYS A 39 0.20 -29.48 21.72
N VAL A 40 1.53 -29.58 21.67
CA VAL A 40 2.27 -29.69 20.42
C VAL A 40 1.66 -30.84 19.63
N ASN A 41 1.22 -30.60 18.38
CA ASN A 41 1.17 -31.64 17.36
C ASN A 41 1.12 -31.04 15.95
N LEU A 42 2.00 -31.60 15.11
CA LEU A 42 2.20 -31.39 13.69
C LEU A 42 0.88 -31.51 12.87
N ALA A 43 0.89 -30.79 11.73
CA ALA A 43 -0.01 -30.81 10.56
C ALA A 43 -0.64 -32.19 10.21
N PRO A 44 -1.75 -32.31 9.41
CA PRO A 44 -2.07 -31.48 8.23
C PRO A 44 -3.57 -31.29 7.83
N ASP A 45 -3.78 -30.45 6.80
CA ASP A 45 -4.80 -30.57 5.73
C ASP A 45 -6.31 -30.23 5.95
N LYS A 46 -6.90 -29.68 4.86
CA LYS A 46 -8.32 -29.49 4.44
C LYS A 46 -9.11 -28.36 5.12
N GLN A 47 -9.42 -27.22 4.46
CA GLN A 47 -10.23 -26.99 3.25
C GLN A 47 -11.63 -27.63 3.22
N GLU A 48 -12.65 -26.80 3.39
CA GLU A 48 -14.01 -26.95 2.86
C GLU A 48 -14.58 -25.51 2.71
N VAL A 49 -14.61 -24.86 1.53
CA VAL A 49 -15.44 -25.01 0.31
C VAL A 49 -16.96 -24.95 0.55
N VAL A 50 -17.58 -23.77 0.35
CA VAL A 50 -18.83 -23.54 -0.45
C VAL A 50 -18.84 -22.05 -0.90
N LYS A 51 -18.36 -21.71 -2.11
CA LYS A 51 -19.10 -21.46 -3.38
C LYS A 51 -20.16 -20.34 -3.30
N ASN A 52 -19.90 -19.11 -3.77
CA ASN A 52 -19.87 -18.60 -5.17
C ASN A 52 -21.18 -17.97 -5.65
N LYS A 53 -21.15 -16.67 -6.00
CA LYS A 53 -21.76 -16.20 -7.24
C LYS A 53 -20.89 -15.12 -7.88
N ALA A 54 -20.32 -15.48 -9.02
CA ALA A 54 -19.48 -14.66 -9.86
C ALA A 54 -20.34 -13.66 -10.66
N LYS A 55 -19.79 -12.46 -10.91
CA LYS A 55 -20.01 -11.75 -12.16
C LYS A 55 -18.78 -10.90 -12.51
N ASP A 56 -18.06 -11.41 -13.51
CA ASP A 56 -17.21 -10.71 -14.48
C ASP A 56 -15.88 -10.11 -14.00
N LEU A 57 -15.02 -11.00 -13.51
CA LEU A 57 -13.57 -10.88 -13.66
C LEU A 57 -13.21 -11.31 -15.09
N PRO A 58 -12.56 -10.47 -15.93
CA PRO A 58 -12.05 -10.94 -17.21
C PRO A 58 -10.97 -11.98 -16.96
N LYS A 59 -11.32 -13.24 -17.23
CA LYS A 59 -10.38 -14.34 -17.39
C LYS A 59 -9.50 -14.03 -18.61
N THR A 60 -8.30 -13.55 -18.39
CA THR A 60 -7.21 -13.69 -19.37
C THR A 60 -6.19 -14.69 -18.83
N LYS A 61 -6.52 -15.96 -19.02
CA LYS A 61 -5.51 -17.01 -19.20
C LYS A 61 -4.68 -16.63 -20.43
N LYS A 62 -3.44 -16.17 -20.27
CA LYS A 62 -2.37 -16.30 -21.27
C LYS A 62 -1.00 -15.96 -20.67
N LYS A 63 -0.09 -16.93 -20.75
CA LYS A 63 1.35 -16.89 -20.46
C LYS A 63 1.80 -16.75 -19.00
N ALA A 64 1.64 -17.84 -18.25
CA ALA A 64 2.73 -18.33 -17.40
C ALA A 64 3.78 -19.01 -18.30
N LYS A 65 4.65 -18.22 -18.94
CA LYS A 65 5.88 -18.72 -19.59
C LYS A 65 6.98 -17.68 -19.38
N SER A 66 8.10 -18.15 -18.83
CA SER A 66 9.40 -17.49 -18.63
C SER A 66 9.43 -16.23 -17.75
N LYS A 67 9.25 -16.37 -16.43
CA LYS A 67 9.85 -15.43 -15.46
C LYS A 67 11.19 -16.00 -14.99
N ALA A 68 12.06 -16.33 -15.94
CA ALA A 68 13.49 -16.36 -15.65
C ALA A 68 13.87 -14.93 -15.22
N LYS A 69 14.78 -14.83 -14.27
CA LYS A 69 15.17 -13.62 -13.54
C LYS A 69 15.75 -12.55 -14.50
N ASN A 70 14.90 -11.88 -15.28
CA ASN A 70 15.28 -10.77 -16.14
C ASN A 70 15.52 -9.56 -15.25
N VAL A 71 16.77 -9.37 -14.85
CA VAL A 71 17.24 -8.13 -14.25
C VAL A 71 17.08 -7.04 -15.32
N PRO A 72 16.48 -5.88 -14.99
CA PRO A 72 16.36 -4.77 -15.92
C PRO A 72 17.76 -4.34 -16.40
N THR A 73 17.95 -4.31 -17.72
CA THR A 73 19.17 -3.78 -18.35
C THR A 73 18.79 -2.62 -19.27
N LYS A 74 19.78 -1.96 -19.88
CA LYS A 74 19.52 -0.85 -20.80
C LYS A 74 18.80 -1.30 -22.07
N GLU A 75 19.05 -2.53 -22.48
CA GLU A 75 18.50 -3.18 -23.67
C GLU A 75 17.10 -3.74 -23.42
N ASN A 76 16.76 -4.01 -22.16
CA ASN A 76 15.44 -4.47 -21.74
C ASN A 76 14.99 -3.72 -20.48
N PRO A 77 14.58 -2.45 -20.61
CA PRO A 77 14.20 -1.62 -19.48
C PRO A 77 12.85 -2.04 -18.89
N LEU A 78 12.67 -1.76 -17.60
CA LEU A 78 11.45 -2.09 -16.87
C LEU A 78 10.39 -1.01 -17.03
N ALA A 79 9.19 -1.38 -17.48
CA ALA A 79 8.04 -0.47 -17.50
C ALA A 79 7.50 -0.20 -16.09
N ILE A 80 7.92 0.91 -15.47
CA ILE A 80 7.66 1.19 -14.05
C ILE A 80 6.17 1.32 -13.70
N ASN A 81 5.35 1.80 -14.64
CA ASN A 81 3.92 1.97 -14.46
C ASN A 81 3.19 0.61 -14.38
N LYS A 82 3.68 -0.39 -15.13
CA LYS A 82 3.11 -1.74 -15.22
C LYS A 82 3.84 -2.76 -14.34
N ALA A 83 4.99 -2.41 -13.78
CA ALA A 83 5.82 -3.32 -13.00
C ALA A 83 5.17 -3.73 -11.68
N ASP A 84 5.36 -5.01 -11.33
CA ASP A 84 5.03 -5.58 -10.02
C ASP A 84 6.06 -5.16 -8.96
N SER A 85 5.70 -5.31 -7.68
CA SER A 85 6.63 -5.11 -6.55
C SER A 85 7.92 -5.93 -6.70
N LEU A 86 7.79 -7.19 -7.12
CA LEU A 86 8.91 -8.11 -7.35
C LEU A 86 9.78 -7.73 -8.54
N GLN A 87 9.28 -6.93 -9.47
CA GLN A 87 10.09 -6.42 -10.58
C GLN A 87 10.79 -5.13 -10.16
N ILE A 88 10.08 -4.22 -9.48
CA ILE A 88 10.65 -2.96 -8.99
C ILE A 88 11.82 -3.19 -8.04
N ILE A 89 11.74 -4.21 -7.16
CA ILE A 89 12.82 -4.55 -6.22
C ILE A 89 14.10 -5.09 -6.92
N THR A 90 14.01 -5.50 -8.20
CA THR A 90 15.21 -5.94 -8.94
C THR A 90 16.07 -4.76 -9.40
N LEU A 91 15.56 -3.53 -9.32
CA LEU A 91 16.30 -2.33 -9.68
C LEU A 91 17.41 -2.05 -8.67
N PRO A 92 18.59 -1.60 -9.14
CA PRO A 92 19.73 -1.34 -8.26
C PRO A 92 19.39 -0.24 -7.25
N GLY A 93 19.65 -0.51 -5.97
CA GLY A 93 19.40 0.44 -4.88
C GLY A 93 17.92 0.57 -4.47
N ILE A 94 17.04 -0.31 -4.95
CA ILE A 94 15.62 -0.35 -4.59
C ILE A 94 15.32 -1.61 -3.77
N GLY A 95 15.13 -1.41 -2.47
CA GLY A 95 14.72 -2.48 -1.54
C GLY A 95 13.20 -2.52 -1.29
N PRO A 96 12.71 -3.45 -0.45
CA PRO A 96 11.29 -3.65 -0.17
C PRO A 96 10.57 -2.37 0.28
N ALA A 97 11.20 -1.60 1.18
CA ALA A 97 10.66 -0.34 1.68
C ALA A 97 10.52 0.72 0.58
N MET A 98 11.45 0.76 -0.38
CA MET A 98 11.41 1.72 -1.49
C MET A 98 10.35 1.31 -2.51
N THR A 99 10.28 0.03 -2.84
CA THR A 99 9.22 -0.53 -3.67
C THR A 99 7.83 -0.18 -3.15
N HIS A 100 7.61 -0.29 -1.84
CA HIS A 100 6.34 0.10 -1.24
C HIS A 100 6.03 1.58 -1.48
N ARG A 101 7.01 2.48 -1.30
CA ARG A 101 6.83 3.92 -1.55
C ARG A 101 6.58 4.24 -3.02
N ILE A 102 7.21 3.53 -3.95
CA ILE A 102 6.97 3.67 -5.40
C ILE A 102 5.52 3.30 -5.73
N LEU A 103 5.03 2.18 -5.20
CA LEU A 103 3.64 1.75 -5.40
C LEU A 103 2.64 2.68 -4.72
N GLU A 104 2.96 3.17 -3.53
CA GLU A 104 2.15 4.16 -2.81
C GLU A 104 2.06 5.47 -3.59
N TYR A 105 3.19 5.95 -4.11
CA TYR A 105 3.22 7.13 -4.98
C TYR A 105 2.34 6.92 -6.21
N LYS A 106 2.47 5.76 -6.88
CA LYS A 106 1.63 5.41 -8.05
C LYS A 106 0.14 5.41 -7.70
N ARG A 107 -0.24 4.92 -6.52
CA ARG A 107 -1.63 4.92 -6.04
C ARG A 107 -2.17 6.32 -5.76
N LYS A 108 -1.33 7.20 -5.19
CA LYS A 108 -1.74 8.56 -4.78
C LYS A 108 -1.69 9.58 -5.92
N HIS A 109 -0.70 9.49 -6.80
CA HIS A 109 -0.43 10.47 -7.84
C HIS A 109 -0.72 9.97 -9.26
N GLY A 110 -1.02 8.67 -9.41
CA GLY A 110 -1.18 8.02 -10.70
C GLY A 110 0.15 7.58 -11.33
N SER A 111 0.12 7.31 -12.63
CA SER A 111 1.29 6.86 -13.39
C SER A 111 2.43 7.89 -13.37
N PHE A 112 3.67 7.39 -13.36
CA PHE A 112 4.87 8.19 -13.54
C PHE A 112 4.93 8.70 -14.98
N LYS A 113 4.99 10.01 -15.16
CA LYS A 113 5.03 10.65 -16.49
C LYS A 113 6.41 11.19 -16.84
N LYS A 114 7.18 11.58 -15.83
CA LYS A 114 8.49 12.20 -16.00
C LYS A 114 9.51 11.58 -15.06
N PRO A 115 10.80 11.59 -15.43
CA PRO A 115 11.91 11.28 -14.52
C PRO A 115 11.77 11.96 -13.16
N ALA A 116 11.38 13.24 -13.15
CA ALA A 116 11.25 14.06 -11.94
C ALA A 116 10.22 13.51 -10.93
N ASP A 117 9.26 12.69 -11.37
CA ASP A 117 8.29 12.07 -10.46
C ASP A 117 8.96 11.07 -9.52
N LEU A 118 10.06 10.45 -9.94
CA LEU A 118 10.85 9.57 -9.07
C LEU A 118 11.50 10.33 -7.90
N LEU A 119 11.87 11.60 -8.09
CA LEU A 119 12.47 12.43 -7.02
C LEU A 119 11.47 12.83 -5.93
N LYS A 120 10.17 12.72 -6.21
CA LYS A 120 9.12 12.98 -5.20
C LYS A 120 9.01 11.84 -4.19
N ILE A 121 9.63 10.69 -4.47
CA ILE A 121 9.63 9.53 -3.59
C ILE A 121 10.75 9.67 -2.56
N LYS A 122 10.37 9.66 -1.27
CA LYS A 122 11.32 9.77 -0.15
C LYS A 122 12.40 8.69 -0.24
N GLY A 123 13.65 9.15 -0.42
CA GLY A 123 14.86 8.32 -0.46
C GLY A 123 15.37 7.99 -1.87
N ILE A 124 14.68 8.43 -2.92
CA ILE A 124 15.21 8.54 -4.28
C ILE A 124 15.76 9.95 -4.46
N GLY A 125 17.09 10.09 -4.42
CA GLY A 125 17.79 11.33 -4.75
C GLY A 125 18.33 11.30 -6.19
N LYS A 126 18.96 12.39 -6.63
CA LYS A 126 19.53 12.54 -7.99
C LYS A 126 20.40 11.35 -8.40
N LYS A 127 21.35 10.96 -7.54
CA LYS A 127 22.24 9.80 -7.79
C LYS A 127 21.47 8.51 -8.07
N LYS A 128 20.43 8.20 -7.28
CA LYS A 128 19.64 6.98 -7.50
C LYS A 128 18.80 7.10 -8.75
N GLN A 129 18.18 8.25 -8.97
CA GLN A 129 17.39 8.51 -10.17
C GLN A 129 18.23 8.28 -11.43
N GLU A 130 19.42 8.87 -11.52
CA GLU A 130 20.34 8.72 -12.65
C GLU A 130 20.70 7.25 -12.93
N MET A 131 20.85 6.42 -11.89
CA MET A 131 21.08 4.98 -12.03
C MET A 131 19.84 4.22 -12.54
N LEU A 132 18.64 4.69 -12.21
CA LEU A 132 17.39 4.04 -12.60
C LEU A 132 16.92 4.42 -13.99
N LEU A 133 17.09 5.68 -14.41
CA LEU A 133 16.62 6.18 -15.70
C LEU A 133 17.01 5.33 -16.91
N PRO A 134 18.25 4.80 -17.04
CA PRO A 134 18.59 3.95 -18.16
C PRO A 134 17.97 2.53 -18.09
N LEU A 135 17.39 2.15 -16.94
CA LEU A 135 16.81 0.82 -16.69
C LEU A 135 15.28 0.84 -16.63
N VAL A 136 14.64 2.00 -16.73
CA VAL A 136 13.19 2.14 -16.61
C VAL A 136 12.59 2.93 -17.76
N ILE A 137 11.40 2.54 -18.17
CA ILE A 137 10.58 3.30 -19.13
C ILE A 137 9.27 3.74 -18.48
N PHE A 138 8.81 4.90 -18.92
CA PHE A 138 7.52 5.47 -18.56
C PHE A 138 6.56 5.19 -19.73
N ASP A 139 5.56 4.35 -19.48
CA ASP A 139 4.50 3.96 -20.43
C ASP A 139 3.25 4.84 -20.21
#